data_AF-E0UEP3-F1
#
_entry.id   AF-E0UEP3-F1
#
_cell.length_a   1.000
_cell.length_b   1.000
_cell.length_c   1.000
_cell.angle_alpha   90.00
_cell.angle_beta   90.00
_cell.angle_gamma   90.00
#
_symmetry.space_group_name_H-M   'P 1'
#
loop_
_entity.id
_entity.type
_entity.pdbx_description
1 polymer ?
#
loop_
_entity_poly.entity_id
_entity_poly.type
_entity_poly.pdbx_seq_one_letter_code
_entity_poly.pdbx_strand_id
1 'polypeptide(L)'
;MKTAKKNQFAFVAMVLIQILSLFSLSLPATAQKVGTVKCSVSNGKANKRTMSAASLSATRTGFNLNFSDEMGDYLLELNNKLIIQEAQTLGSDEPAMWNLVGYYSSPTPVSIDRDGYFSISMMVSTRSTCTFKGQLTFAPGAKEKLFGP
;
A
#
# COMPACT_ATOMS: atom_id res chain seq x y z
N MET A 1 -22.21 -58.16 65.02
CA MET A 1 -23.35 -57.23 65.21
C MET A 1 -23.14 -56.01 64.31
N LYS A 2 -24.11 -55.77 63.44
CA LYS A 2 -24.48 -54.52 62.72
C LYS A 2 -23.44 -53.82 61.85
N THR A 3 -23.56 -54.14 60.56
CA THR A 3 -23.27 -53.37 59.35
C THR A 3 -23.64 -51.87 59.47
N ALA A 4 -22.72 -51.00 59.05
CA ALA A 4 -22.96 -49.56 58.89
C ALA A 4 -22.99 -49.16 57.40
N LYS A 5 -23.88 -48.22 57.12
CA LYS A 5 -24.51 -47.84 55.86
C LYS A 5 -23.61 -47.12 54.85
N LYS A 6 -23.91 -47.36 53.57
CA LYS A 6 -23.70 -46.44 52.42
C LYS A 6 -24.25 -45.04 52.74
N ASN A 7 -23.54 -43.99 52.31
CA ASN A 7 -24.16 -42.77 51.82
C ASN A 7 -23.39 -42.24 50.60
N GLN A 8 -24.14 -42.14 49.49
CA GLN A 8 -23.81 -41.42 48.27
C GLN A 8 -24.14 -39.92 48.44
N PHE A 9 -23.96 -39.14 47.38
CA PHE A 9 -24.26 -37.69 47.18
C PHE A 9 -23.08 -36.77 47.52
N ALA A 10 -22.59 -35.88 46.64
CA ALA A 10 -22.92 -35.57 45.26
C ALA A 10 -21.73 -34.82 44.63
N PHE A 11 -21.18 -35.31 43.52
CA PHE A 11 -20.30 -34.56 42.63
C PHE A 11 -21.13 -34.15 41.41
N VAL A 12 -21.68 -32.94 41.41
CA VAL A 12 -22.32 -32.36 40.23
C VAL A 12 -21.96 -30.87 40.22
N ALA A 13 -20.91 -30.52 39.47
CA ALA A 13 -20.73 -29.19 38.86
C ALA A 13 -19.39 -29.15 38.11
N MET A 14 -19.31 -29.82 36.98
CA MET A 14 -18.36 -29.43 35.93
C MET A 14 -19.00 -29.78 34.60
N VAL A 15 -18.62 -29.02 33.57
CA VAL A 15 -19.09 -29.08 32.17
C VAL A 15 -20.27 -28.14 31.88
N LEU A 16 -19.95 -26.85 31.69
CA LEU A 16 -20.73 -26.00 30.79
C LEU A 16 -19.93 -24.79 30.27
N ILE A 17 -18.81 -24.99 29.58
CA ILE A 17 -18.17 -23.91 28.79
C ILE A 17 -17.47 -24.53 27.57
N GLN A 18 -18.18 -24.90 26.49
CA GLN A 18 -17.57 -25.14 25.17
C GLN A 18 -18.58 -25.05 24.02
N ILE A 19 -19.22 -23.90 23.75
CA ILE A 19 -19.79 -23.65 22.41
C ILE A 19 -19.84 -22.12 22.15
N LEU A 20 -18.72 -21.47 21.84
CA LEU A 20 -18.74 -20.08 21.35
C LEU A 20 -17.44 -19.72 20.62
N SER A 21 -17.11 -20.53 19.62
CA SER A 21 -16.04 -20.20 18.68
C SER A 21 -16.38 -20.90 17.39
N LEU A 22 -16.90 -20.15 16.40
CA LEU A 22 -16.85 -20.39 14.95
C LEU A 22 -17.96 -19.59 14.24
N PHE A 23 -17.98 -18.27 14.45
CA PHE A 23 -18.58 -17.35 13.49
C PHE A 23 -17.54 -16.27 13.18
N SER A 24 -16.52 -16.66 12.41
CA SER A 24 -15.70 -15.70 11.70
C SER A 24 -16.55 -15.17 10.54
N LEU A 25 -17.35 -14.13 10.79
CA LEU A 25 -17.88 -13.30 9.71
C LEU A 25 -16.66 -12.69 9.01
N SER A 26 -16.22 -13.31 7.93
CA SER A 26 -15.32 -12.69 6.98
C SER A 26 -16.07 -11.52 6.34
N LEU A 27 -15.84 -10.32 6.89
CA LEU A 27 -16.23 -9.08 6.22
C LEU A 27 -15.66 -9.11 4.79
N PRO A 28 -16.43 -8.75 3.76
CA PRO A 28 -15.88 -8.57 2.43
C PRO A 28 -14.74 -7.56 2.55
N ALA A 29 -13.54 -7.96 2.12
CA ALA A 29 -12.37 -7.10 2.08
C ALA A 29 -12.72 -5.90 1.20
N THR A 30 -13.04 -4.78 1.85
CA THR A 30 -13.24 -3.52 1.16
C THR A 30 -11.91 -3.23 0.48
N ALA A 31 -11.90 -3.08 -0.85
CA ALA A 31 -10.67 -2.79 -1.60
C ALA A 31 -9.93 -1.65 -0.88
N GLN A 32 -8.76 -1.97 -0.29
CA GLN A 32 -8.10 -1.08 0.63
C GLN A 32 -7.65 0.16 -0.14
N LYS A 33 -8.30 1.29 0.13
CA LYS A 33 -7.88 2.56 -0.45
C LYS A 33 -6.65 3.04 0.30
N VAL A 34 -5.51 3.03 -0.38
CA VAL A 34 -4.25 3.57 0.15
C VAL A 34 -3.97 4.97 -0.38
N GLY A 35 -4.65 5.43 -1.42
CA GLY A 35 -4.38 6.73 -2.00
C GLY A 35 -5.31 7.15 -3.14
N THR A 36 -4.88 8.18 -3.86
CA THR A 36 -5.58 8.74 -5.01
C THR A 36 -4.58 9.17 -6.09
N VAL A 37 -4.98 8.96 -7.34
CA VAL A 37 -4.32 9.50 -8.53
C VAL A 37 -5.23 10.56 -9.13
N LYS A 38 -4.70 11.75 -9.43
CA LYS A 38 -5.40 12.81 -10.15
C LYS A 38 -4.60 13.21 -11.36
N CYS A 39 -5.12 12.96 -12.55
CA CYS A 39 -4.48 13.35 -13.80
C CYS A 39 -5.30 14.43 -14.50
N SER A 40 -4.66 15.55 -14.80
CA SER A 40 -5.23 16.66 -15.56
C SER A 40 -4.60 16.70 -16.95
N VAL A 41 -5.46 16.69 -17.97
CA VAL A 41 -5.08 16.93 -19.37
C VAL A 41 -5.24 18.42 -19.69
N SER A 42 -4.42 18.94 -20.59
CA SER A 42 -4.40 20.34 -21.04
C SER A 42 -5.76 20.91 -21.50
N ASN A 43 -6.74 20.06 -21.82
CA ASN A 43 -8.12 20.47 -22.14
C ASN A 43 -9.02 20.70 -20.90
N GLY A 44 -8.45 20.70 -19.69
CA GLY A 44 -9.15 20.98 -18.44
C GLY A 44 -9.87 19.79 -17.80
N LYS A 45 -9.94 18.63 -18.47
CA LYS A 45 -10.52 17.42 -17.86
C LYS A 45 -9.55 16.83 -16.84
N ALA A 46 -10.06 16.53 -15.65
CA ALA A 46 -9.33 15.81 -14.63
C ALA A 46 -9.96 14.43 -14.41
N ASN A 47 -9.16 13.38 -14.49
CA ASN A 47 -9.55 12.05 -14.05
C ASN A 47 -9.02 11.83 -12.62
N LYS A 48 -9.85 11.22 -11.77
CA LYS A 48 -9.47 10.80 -10.42
C LYS A 48 -9.68 9.31 -10.30
N ARG A 49 -8.64 8.60 -9.86
CA ARG A 49 -8.66 7.16 -9.63
C ARG A 49 -8.25 6.83 -8.20
N THR A 50 -8.70 5.69 -7.73
CA THR A 50 -8.33 5.14 -6.43
C THR A 50 -7.06 4.32 -6.54
N MET A 51 -6.14 4.51 -5.61
CA MET A 51 -4.95 3.67 -5.49
C MET A 51 -5.22 2.57 -4.46
N SER A 52 -4.94 1.33 -4.83
CA SER A 52 -5.17 0.13 -4.01
C SER A 52 -3.92 -0.35 -3.28
N ALA A 53 -2.73 -0.08 -3.83
CA ALA A 53 -1.46 -0.44 -3.21
C ALA A 53 -0.39 0.61 -3.51
N ALA A 54 0.53 0.80 -2.56
CA ALA A 54 1.75 1.57 -2.73
C ALA A 54 2.85 1.00 -1.82
N SER A 55 4.05 0.79 -2.35
CA SER A 55 5.19 0.32 -1.59
C SER A 55 6.49 0.94 -2.07
N LEU A 56 7.43 1.09 -1.14
CA LEU A 56 8.78 1.57 -1.43
C LEU A 56 9.78 0.48 -1.04
N SER A 57 10.64 0.07 -1.97
CA SER A 57 11.77 -0.82 -1.71
C SER A 57 13.10 -0.12 -1.96
N ALA A 58 14.12 -0.49 -1.18
CA ALA A 58 15.48 -0.02 -1.39
C ALA A 58 16.14 -0.78 -2.55
N THR A 59 16.89 -0.06 -3.38
CA THR A 59 17.82 -0.65 -4.36
C THR A 59 19.25 -0.29 -4.00
N ARG A 60 20.25 -0.71 -4.80
CA ARG A 60 21.64 -0.24 -4.61
C ARG A 60 21.77 1.27 -4.88
N THR A 61 21.10 1.78 -5.90
CA THR A 61 21.28 3.15 -6.41
C THR A 61 20.20 4.14 -5.94
N GLY A 62 19.14 3.65 -5.31
CA GLY A 62 18.04 4.48 -4.84
C GLY A 62 16.88 3.63 -4.32
N PHE A 63 15.71 3.79 -4.92
CA PHE A 63 14.46 3.17 -4.49
C PHE A 63 13.59 2.78 -5.68
N ASN A 64 12.77 1.75 -5.51
CA ASN A 64 11.67 1.43 -6.40
C ASN A 64 10.36 1.71 -5.68
N LEU A 65 9.58 2.65 -6.22
CA LEU A 65 8.22 2.91 -5.77
C LEU A 65 7.26 2.16 -6.69
N ASN A 66 6.53 1.20 -6.12
CA ASN A 66 5.50 0.46 -6.82
C ASN A 66 4.13 0.93 -6.34
N PHE A 67 3.18 1.12 -7.23
CA PHE A 67 1.79 1.36 -6.84
C PHE A 67 0.83 0.80 -7.87
N SER A 68 -0.42 0.63 -7.43
CA SER A 68 -1.50 0.07 -8.23
C SER A 68 -2.72 0.99 -8.16
N ASP A 69 -3.32 1.31 -9.30
CA ASP A 69 -4.60 2.01 -9.37
C ASP A 69 -5.59 1.22 -10.24
N GLU A 70 -6.78 1.78 -10.43
CA GLU A 70 -7.85 1.17 -11.24
C GLU A 70 -7.46 0.81 -12.68
N MET A 71 -6.34 1.36 -13.20
CA MET A 71 -5.88 1.14 -14.58
C MET A 71 -4.71 0.15 -14.67
N GLY A 72 -4.05 -0.19 -13.56
CA GLY A 72 -2.96 -1.16 -13.56
C GLY A 72 -1.91 -0.92 -12.49
N ASP A 73 -0.78 -1.61 -12.68
CA ASP A 73 0.39 -1.57 -11.80
C ASP A 73 1.50 -0.72 -12.41
N TYR A 74 2.27 -0.04 -11.57
CA TYR A 74 3.28 0.92 -12.00
C TYR A 74 4.54 0.80 -11.17
N LEU A 75 5.68 1.08 -11.81
CA LEU A 75 6.99 1.16 -11.18
C LEU A 75 7.62 2.51 -11.50
N LEU A 76 8.07 3.21 -10.47
CA LEU A 76 8.90 4.40 -10.55
C LEU A 76 10.27 4.09 -9.93
N GLU A 77 11.33 4.23 -10.71
CA GLU A 77 12.69 4.14 -10.23
C GLU A 77 13.17 5.52 -9.77
N LEU A 78 13.60 5.61 -8.52
CA LEU A 78 14.02 6.85 -7.87
C LEU A 78 15.50 6.75 -7.50
N ASN A 79 16.26 7.84 -7.65
CA ASN A 79 17.60 7.92 -7.08
C ASN A 79 17.55 8.21 -5.56
N ASN A 80 18.71 8.27 -4.90
CA ASN A 80 18.82 8.58 -3.47
C ASN A 80 18.27 9.97 -3.05
N LYS A 81 18.01 10.88 -4.00
CA LYS A 81 17.39 12.19 -3.76
C LYS A 81 15.89 12.21 -4.08
N LEU A 82 15.29 11.04 -4.26
CA LEU A 82 13.89 10.87 -4.69
C LEU A 82 13.58 11.53 -6.05
N ILE A 83 14.57 11.66 -6.92
CA ILE A 83 14.35 12.10 -8.30
C ILE A 83 14.00 10.86 -9.12
N ILE A 84 12.89 10.93 -9.83
CA ILE A 84 12.43 9.86 -10.72
C ILE A 84 13.39 9.78 -11.91
N GLN A 85 13.99 8.61 -12.10
CA GLN A 85 14.87 8.28 -13.22
C GLN A 85 14.09 7.60 -14.33
N GLU A 86 13.13 6.76 -13.95
CA GLU A 86 12.35 5.94 -14.86
C GLU A 86 10.93 5.74 -14.32
N ALA A 87 9.95 5.61 -15.20
CA ALA A 87 8.57 5.27 -14.85
C ALA A 87 7.93 4.42 -15.94
N GLN A 88 7.24 3.36 -15.53
CA GLN A 88 6.62 2.41 -16.45
C GLN A 88 5.31 1.83 -15.90
N THR A 89 4.43 1.42 -16.80
CA THR A 89 3.31 0.55 -16.50
C THR A 89 3.75 -0.91 -16.60
N LEU A 90 3.44 -1.70 -15.57
CA LEU A 90 3.73 -3.13 -15.49
C LEU A 90 2.59 -3.94 -16.11
N GLY A 91 2.90 -5.12 -16.66
CA GLY A 91 1.87 -6.09 -17.07
C GLY A 91 1.37 -6.00 -18.51
N SER A 92 1.98 -5.17 -19.36
CA SER A 92 1.91 -5.34 -20.82
C SER A 92 3.05 -6.25 -21.29
N ASP A 93 2.85 -6.98 -22.40
CA ASP A 93 3.87 -7.87 -23.00
C ASP A 93 5.23 -7.16 -23.24
N GLU A 94 5.20 -5.84 -23.34
CA GLU A 94 6.36 -4.93 -23.28
C GLU A 94 6.08 -3.83 -22.25
N PRO A 95 6.98 -3.53 -21.28
CA PRO A 95 6.78 -2.43 -20.33
C PRO A 95 6.52 -1.10 -21.04
N ALA A 96 5.38 -0.48 -20.76
CA ALA A 96 5.04 0.80 -21.36
C ALA A 96 5.73 1.95 -20.61
N MET A 97 6.87 2.36 -21.14
CA MET A 97 7.67 3.48 -20.63
C MET A 97 6.91 4.80 -20.74
N TRP A 98 6.90 5.57 -19.65
CA TRP A 98 6.28 6.89 -19.65
C TRP A 98 7.21 7.89 -20.31
N ASN A 99 6.67 8.75 -21.18
CA ASN A 99 7.45 9.84 -21.74
C ASN A 99 7.60 10.96 -20.68
N LEU A 100 8.66 10.85 -19.88
CA LEU A 100 9.03 11.78 -18.84
C LEU A 100 9.56 13.08 -19.47
N VAL A 101 8.66 13.97 -19.87
CA VAL A 101 9.05 15.30 -20.35
C VAL A 101 9.45 16.13 -19.13
N GLY A 102 10.76 16.08 -18.84
CA GLY A 102 11.54 16.95 -17.96
C GLY A 102 10.83 17.53 -16.74
N TYR A 103 11.24 17.08 -15.55
CA TYR A 103 10.89 17.55 -14.20
C TYR A 103 11.24 19.03 -13.91
N TYR A 104 10.96 19.93 -14.84
CA TYR A 104 11.28 21.36 -14.76
C TYR A 104 10.29 22.16 -13.91
N SER A 105 9.14 21.57 -13.53
CA SER A 105 8.12 22.29 -12.75
C SER A 105 8.25 22.11 -11.23
N SER A 106 9.02 21.13 -10.75
CA SER A 106 9.26 20.94 -9.32
C SER A 106 10.66 20.38 -9.06
N PRO A 107 11.50 21.05 -8.25
CA PRO A 107 12.82 20.55 -7.88
C PRO A 107 12.76 19.25 -7.04
N THR A 108 11.60 18.93 -6.46
CA THR A 108 11.35 17.74 -5.65
C THR A 108 10.01 17.13 -6.07
N PRO A 109 9.97 16.35 -7.18
CA PRO A 109 8.72 15.80 -7.70
C PRO A 109 8.12 14.71 -6.81
N VAL A 110 8.91 14.15 -5.89
CA VAL A 110 8.50 13.11 -4.93
C VAL A 110 8.83 13.58 -3.51
N SER A 111 7.83 13.52 -2.63
CA SER A 111 7.98 13.67 -1.18
C SER A 111 7.49 12.39 -0.52
N ILE A 112 8.23 11.90 0.46
CA ILE A 112 7.85 10.75 1.28
C ILE A 112 8.19 11.11 2.73
N ASP A 113 7.20 10.99 3.61
CA ASP A 113 7.31 11.28 5.02
C ASP A 113 7.65 10.01 5.82
N ARG A 114 8.15 10.17 7.06
CA ARG A 114 8.57 9.06 7.93
C ARG A 114 7.43 8.11 8.29
N ASP A 115 6.19 8.59 8.25
CA ASP A 115 4.99 7.80 8.47
C ASP A 115 4.55 7.01 7.23
N GLY A 116 5.13 7.29 6.06
CA GLY A 116 4.80 6.67 4.77
C GLY A 116 3.78 7.45 3.96
N TYR A 117 3.38 8.64 4.37
CA TYR A 117 2.64 9.52 3.47
C TYR A 117 3.55 9.93 2.30
N PHE A 118 3.03 9.86 1.08
CA PHE A 118 3.77 10.29 -0.09
C PHE A 118 2.95 11.17 -1.02
N SER A 119 3.65 12.04 -1.75
CA SER A 119 3.09 12.91 -2.77
C SER A 119 4.04 12.99 -3.96
N ILE A 120 3.50 12.73 -5.14
CA ILE A 120 4.21 12.82 -6.41
C ILE A 120 3.45 13.79 -7.31
N SER A 121 4.17 14.71 -7.94
CA SER A 121 3.61 15.53 -9.01
C SER A 121 4.54 15.46 -10.21
N MET A 122 4.03 14.92 -11.32
CA MET A 122 4.85 14.71 -12.51
C MET A 122 4.03 14.86 -13.80
N MET A 123 4.71 15.26 -14.87
CA MET A 123 4.17 15.14 -16.22
C MET A 123 4.32 13.69 -16.68
N VAL A 124 3.22 13.10 -17.14
CA VAL A 124 3.20 11.75 -17.72
C VAL A 124 3.13 11.78 -19.27
N SER A 125 2.95 12.98 -19.82
CA SER A 125 3.07 13.30 -21.25
C SER A 125 3.32 14.80 -21.42
N THR A 126 3.57 15.25 -22.65
CA THR A 126 3.64 16.69 -23.00
C THR A 126 2.36 17.48 -22.67
N ARG A 127 1.23 16.80 -22.44
CA ARG A 127 -0.10 17.41 -22.30
C ARG A 127 -0.83 16.98 -21.03
N SER A 128 -0.20 16.17 -20.17
CA SER A 128 -0.84 15.58 -18.99
C SER A 128 0.06 15.66 -17.77
N THR A 129 -0.46 16.23 -16.70
CA THR A 129 0.17 16.21 -15.36
C THR A 129 -0.65 15.32 -14.43
N CYS A 130 0.02 14.43 -13.71
CA CYS A 130 -0.59 13.57 -12.71
C CYS A 130 -0.01 13.87 -11.33
N THR A 131 -0.90 13.85 -10.34
CA THR A 131 -0.57 13.89 -8.92
C THR A 131 -0.97 12.57 -8.27
N PHE A 132 -0.03 11.94 -7.58
CA PHE A 132 -0.23 10.69 -6.85
C PHE A 132 -0.04 10.99 -5.36
N LYS A 133 -1.03 10.66 -4.53
CA LYS A 133 -0.95 10.89 -3.08
C LYS A 133 -1.52 9.70 -2.33
N GLY A 134 -0.86 9.29 -1.26
CA GLY A 134 -1.34 8.17 -0.48
C GLY A 134 -0.42 7.76 0.64
N GLN A 135 -0.72 6.59 1.18
CA GLN A 135 0.04 5.90 2.20
C GLN A 135 0.78 4.74 1.56
N LEU A 136 2.10 4.69 1.68
CA LEU A 136 2.91 3.56 1.22
C LEU A 136 3.34 2.66 2.38
N THR A 137 3.61 1.40 2.06
CA THR A 137 4.28 0.45 2.94
C THR A 137 5.77 0.41 2.60
N PHE A 138 6.63 0.54 3.62
CA PHE A 138 8.06 0.34 3.43
C PHE A 138 8.38 -1.16 3.38
N ALA A 139 9.02 -1.60 2.30
CA ALA A 139 9.65 -2.91 2.26
C ALA A 139 10.89 -2.92 3.21
N PRO A 140 11.38 -4.10 3.63
CA PRO A 140 12.52 -4.19 4.54
C PRO A 140 13.72 -3.35 4.09
N GLY A 141 14.26 -2.54 4.99
CA GLY A 141 15.43 -1.68 4.74
C GLY A 141 15.14 -0.37 3.98
N ALA A 142 13.95 -0.18 3.41
CA ALA A 142 13.63 1.03 2.66
C ALA A 142 13.51 2.27 3.55
N LYS A 143 12.87 2.11 4.71
CA LYS A 143 12.68 3.21 5.66
C LYS A 143 14.01 3.66 6.27
N GLU A 144 14.85 2.70 6.63
CA GLU A 144 16.19 2.92 7.17
C GLU A 144 17.09 3.58 6.13
N LYS A 145 17.05 3.15 4.87
CA LYS A 145 17.82 3.80 3.81
C LYS A 145 17.38 5.24 3.55
N LEU A 146 16.08 5.52 3.64
CA LEU A 146 15.54 6.86 3.33
C LEU A 146 15.71 7.86 4.48
N PHE A 147 15.53 7.42 5.72
CA PHE A 147 15.47 8.29 6.90
C PHE A 147 16.46 7.94 8.01
N GLY A 148 17.31 6.94 7.77
CA GLY A 148 18.37 6.55 8.68
C GLY A 148 19.40 7.65 8.90
N PRO A 149 20.24 7.48 9.92
CA PRO A 149 21.32 8.43 10.25
C PRO A 149 22.37 8.55 9.14
#